data_AF-A0A353QFV9-F1
#
_entry.id   AF-A0A353QFV9-F1
#
_cell.length_a   1.000
_cell.length_b   1.000
_cell.length_c   1.000
_cell.angle_alpha   90.00
_cell.angle_beta   90.00
_cell.angle_gamma   90.00
#
_symmetry.space_group_name_H-M   'P 1'
#
loop_
_entity.id
_entity.type
_entity.pdbx_description
1 polymer ?
#
loop_
_entity_poly.entity_id
_entity_poly.type
_entity_poly.pdbx_seq_one_letter_code
_entity_poly.pdbx_strand_id
1 'polypeptide(L)' 'EEYGHSLQREIGFLLIHGLLHLYGYDHIDEQDRIAMRAEEERILAVLGLGRDVPETPHNS' A
#
# COMPACT_ATOMS: atom_id res chain seq x y z
N GLU A 1 -17.58 -1.47 8.19
CA GLU A 1 -17.42 -0.01 8.11
C GLU A 1 -16.60 0.32 6.86
N GLU A 2 -17.25 0.57 5.73
CA GLU A 2 -16.64 0.45 4.39
C GLU A 2 -16.20 1.79 3.76
N TYR A 3 -16.59 2.91 4.36
CA TYR A 3 -16.41 4.25 3.76
C TYR A 3 -15.09 4.95 4.15
N GLY A 4 -14.45 4.54 5.25
CA GLY A 4 -13.22 5.17 5.75
C GLY A 4 -11.93 4.46 5.28
N HIS A 5 -11.92 3.12 5.35
CA HIS A 5 -10.75 2.32 4.99
C HIS A 5 -10.46 2.34 3.49
N SER A 6 -11.48 2.35 2.62
CA SER A 6 -11.31 2.40 1.17
C SER A 6 -10.63 3.71 0.72
N LEU A 7 -11.11 4.85 1.22
CA LEU A 7 -10.53 6.16 0.91
C LEU A 7 -9.12 6.34 1.49
N GLN A 8 -8.91 5.98 2.76
CA GLN A 8 -7.58 6.05 3.38
C GLN A 8 -6.58 5.12 2.69
N ARG A 9 -7.03 3.95 2.25
CA ARG A 9 -6.21 3.02 1.48
C ARG A 9 -5.86 3.57 0.11
N GLU A 10 -6.81 4.18 -0.60
CA GLU A 10 -6.56 4.76 -1.92
C GLU A 10 -5.59 5.93 -1.84
N ILE A 11 -5.77 6.83 -0.86
CA ILE A 11 -4.83 7.92 -0.59
C ILE A 11 -3.45 7.36 -0.20
N GLY A 12 -3.41 6.38 0.71
CA GLY A 12 -2.16 5.72 1.12
C GLY A 12 -1.45 5.05 -0.05
N PHE A 13 -2.19 4.36 -0.92
CA PHE A 13 -1.67 3.74 -2.13
C PHE A 13 -1.06 4.78 -3.07
N LEU A 14 -1.79 5.87 -3.37
CA LEU A 14 -1.29 6.92 -4.27
C LEU A 14 -0.05 7.64 -3.70
N LEU A 15 -0.02 7.87 -2.38
CA LEU A 15 1.14 8.45 -1.70
C LEU A 15 2.36 7.53 -1.78
N ILE A 16 2.20 6.24 -1.45
CA ILE A 16 3.28 5.26 -1.51
C ILE A 16 3.76 5.09 -2.95
N HIS A 17 2.83 4.99 -3.91
CA HIS A 17 3.14 4.88 -5.33
C HIS A 17 4.00 6.07 -5.79
N GLY A 18 3.60 7.29 -5.45
CA GLY A 18 4.39 8.49 -5.72
C GLY A 18 5.76 8.49 -5.03
N LEU A 19 5.83 8.06 -3.77
CA LEU A 19 7.10 7.97 -3.02
C LEU A 19 8.05 6.93 -3.62
N LEU A 20 7.54 5.79 -4.09
CA LEU A 20 8.34 4.75 -4.73
C LEU A 20 8.91 5.23 -6.07
N HIS A 21 8.11 5.95 -6.87
CA HIS A 21 8.62 6.63 -8.07
C HIS A 21 9.74 7.61 -7.73
N LEU A 22 9.60 8.41 -6.67
CA LEU A 22 10.66 9.32 -6.21
C LEU A 22 11.91 8.60 -5.69
N TYR A 23 11.76 7.38 -5.18
CA TYR A 23 12.87 6.54 -4.74
C TYR A 23 13.54 5.77 -5.89
N GLY A 24 13.01 5.88 -7.11
CA GLY A 24 13.56 5.27 -8.31
C GLY A 24 13.00 3.89 -8.64
N TYR A 25 11.92 3.46 -7.97
CA TYR A 25 11.13 2.32 -8.45
C TYR A 25 10.32 2.76 -9.67
N ASP A 26 10.22 1.87 -10.66
CA ASP A 26 9.33 2.07 -11.79
C ASP A 26 8.59 0.74 -12.09
N HIS A 27 7.70 0.78 -13.05
CA HIS A 27 6.79 -0.29 -13.44
C HIS A 27 6.77 -0.49 -14.96
N ILE A 28 7.78 0.04 -15.67
CA ILE A 28 7.94 -0.09 -17.11
C ILE A 28 8.24 -1.55 -17.50
N ASP A 29 9.17 -2.20 -16.79
CA ASP A 29 9.52 -3.59 -17.00
C ASP A 29 8.80 -4.51 -16.01
N GLU A 30 8.56 -5.76 -16.41
CA GLU A 30 7.82 -6.74 -15.59
C GLU A 30 8.49 -6.99 -14.23
N GLN A 31 9.82 -7.07 -14.20
CA GLN A 31 10.57 -7.30 -12.96
C GLN A 31 10.46 -6.10 -12.00
N ASP A 32 10.57 -4.88 -12.54
CA ASP A 32 10.47 -3.66 -11.76
C ASP A 32 9.05 -3.47 -11.23
N ARG A 33 8.04 -3.78 -12.06
CA ARG A 33 6.63 -3.79 -11.63
C ARG A 33 6.38 -4.75 -10.48
N ILE A 34 6.96 -5.96 -10.51
CA ILE A 34 6.83 -6.94 -9.43
C ILE A 34 7.50 -6.40 -8.15
N ALA A 35 8.70 -5.83 -8.27
CA ALA A 35 9.42 -5.27 -7.13
C ALA A 35 8.69 -4.07 -6.51
N MET A 36 8.22 -3.12 -7.34
CA MET A 36 7.44 -1.97 -6.93
C MET A 36 6.16 -2.41 -6.22
N ARG A 37 5.44 -3.38 -6.78
CA ARG A 37 4.19 -3.87 -6.19
C ARG A 37 4.39 -4.61 -4.88
N ALA A 38 5.45 -5.40 -4.76
CA ALA A 38 5.79 -6.06 -3.50
C ALA A 38 6.05 -5.02 -2.40
N GLU A 39 6.72 -3.91 -2.74
CA GLU A 39 7.00 -2.84 -1.79
C GLU A 39 5.75 -2.01 -1.44
N GLU A 40 4.89 -1.71 -2.41
CA GLU A 40 3.57 -1.10 -2.18
C GLU A 40 2.74 -1.91 -1.19
N GLU A 41 2.65 -3.23 -1.40
CA GLU A 41 1.88 -4.14 -0.52
C GLU A 41 2.51 -4.25 0.87
N ARG A 42 3.85 -4.29 0.96
CA ARG A 42 4.58 -4.32 2.23
C ARG A 42 4.32 -3.07 3.06
N ILE A 43 4.41 -1.87 2.45
CA ILE A 43 4.21 -0.60 3.16
C ILE A 43 2.74 -0.44 3.56
N LEU A 44 1.80 -0.77 2.67
CA LEU A 44 0.37 -0.73 3.00
C LEU A 44 0.01 -1.66 4.15
N ALA A 45 0.60 -2.86 4.22
CA ALA A 45 0.40 -3.79 5.33
C ALA A 45 0.90 -3.22 6.66
N VAL A 46 2.09 -2.59 6.68
CA VAL A 46 2.63 -1.92 7.88
C VAL A 46 1.74 -0.77 8.35
N LEU A 47 1.11 -0.06 7.42
CA LEU A 47 0.16 1.02 7.73
C LEU A 47 -1.24 0.53 8.12
N GLY A 48 -1.49 -0.78 8.14
CA GLY A 48 -2.83 -1.33 8.43
C GLY A 48 -3.84 -1.11 7.30
N LEU A 49 -3.36 -0.80 6.09
CA LEU A 49 -4.16 -0.54 4.88
C LEU A 49 -4.07 -1.71 3.86
N GLY A 50 -3.64 -2.89 4.33
CA GLY A 50 -3.59 -4.11 3.53
C GLY A 50 -4.97 -4.53 2.99
N ARG A 51 -5.01 -5.27 1.88
CA ARG A 51 -6.26 -5.75 1.28
C ARG A 51 -7.02 -6.74 2.17
N ASP A 52 -6.31 -7.49 3.00
CA ASP A 52 -6.83 -8.55 3.87
C ASP A 52 -6.25 -8.41 5.29
N VAL A 53 -6.43 -7.25 5.93
CA VAL A 53 -6.11 -7.15 7.36
C VAL A 53 -7.28 -7.77 8.13
N PRO A 54 -7.16 -8.95 8.77
CA PRO A 54 -8.12 -9.31 9.81
C PRO A 54 -8.00 -8.23 10.87
N GLU A 55 -9.09 -7.54 11.18
CA GLU A 55 -9.09 -6.45 12.16
C GLU A 55 -8.32 -6.88 13.40
N THR A 56 -7.14 -6.28 13.61
CA THR A 56 -6.42 -6.48 14.86
C THR A 56 -7.33 -5.96 15.97
N PRO A 57 -7.66 -6.76 17.00
CA PRO A 57 -8.48 -6.27 18.08
C PRO A 57 -7.72 -5.12 18.73
N HIS A 58 -8.25 -3.91 18.56
CA HIS A 58 -7.81 -2.74 19.29
C HIS A 58 -8.23 -2.96 20.75
N ASN A 59 -7.40 -3.66 21.52
CA ASN A 59 -7.59 -3.75 22.95
C ASN A 59 -7.14 -2.42 23.54
N SER A 60 -8.11 -1.67 24.05
CA SER A 60 -7.94 -0.40 24.77
C SER A 60 -6.97 -0.51 25.94
#